data_AF-A0ABD1ZDZ5-F1
#
_entry.id   AF-A0ABD1ZDZ5-F1
#
_cell.length_a   1.000
_cell.length_b   1.000
_cell.length_c   1.000
_cell.angle_alpha   90.00
_cell.angle_beta   90.00
_cell.angle_gamma   90.00
#
_symmetry.space_group_name_H-M   'P 1'
#
loop_
_entity.id
_entity.type
_entity.pdbx_description
1 polymer ?
#
loop_
_entity_poly.entity_id
_entity_poly.type
_entity_poly.pdbx_seq_one_letter_code
_entity_poly.pdbx_strand_id
1 'polypeptide(L)'
;MSCTNSLIFAAVSFCILVMNQIACAADAQAQQSQQCGGFITSCKEPFDHSQGFLQGTCKTDKGRWVVTSIDLDPHISNVNGNMVLGNGYKKTCQDFGYARSSTSFIAAANCTKFDGKLRRTGFDVNTRISNQNGRLNWDKNCGS
;
A
#
# COMPACT_ATOMS: atom_id res chain seq x y z
N MET A 1 29.62 2.50 24.99
CA MET A 1 29.87 2.57 26.46
C MET A 1 31.02 3.52 26.70
N SER A 2 30.72 4.71 27.23
CA SER A 2 31.52 5.48 28.19
C SER A 2 30.92 6.89 28.22
N CYS A 3 30.25 7.25 29.31
CA CYS A 3 29.96 8.64 29.63
C CYS A 3 30.86 8.98 30.80
N THR A 4 31.85 9.83 30.56
CA THR A 4 32.83 10.26 31.55
C THR A 4 32.24 11.34 32.46
N ASN A 5 32.46 11.13 33.76
CA ASN A 5 32.20 12.05 34.86
C ASN A 5 32.87 13.42 34.66
N SER A 6 32.20 14.48 35.08
CA SER A 6 32.87 15.66 35.63
C SER A 6 32.16 16.11 36.91
N LEU A 7 32.91 15.99 38.00
CA LEU A 7 32.62 16.48 39.34
C LEU A 7 32.92 17.97 39.41
N ILE A 8 31.98 18.79 39.87
CA ILE A 8 32.29 19.98 40.67
C ILE A 8 31.27 20.05 41.81
N PHE A 9 31.73 19.76 43.03
CA PHE A 9 31.01 20.05 44.27
C PHE A 9 31.35 21.47 44.70
N ALA A 10 30.33 22.32 44.81
CA ALA A 10 30.35 23.47 45.72
C ALA A 10 29.01 23.49 46.45
N ALA A 11 29.08 23.23 47.75
CA ALA A 11 27.98 23.24 48.67
C ALA A 11 27.43 24.66 48.83
N VAL A 12 26.10 24.85 48.72
CA VAL A 12 25.29 25.59 49.70
C VAL A 12 23.84 25.10 49.63
N SER A 13 23.45 24.46 50.73
CA SER A 13 22.15 24.51 51.42
C SER A 13 20.94 25.20 50.76
N PHE A 14 19.79 24.55 50.97
CA PHE A 14 18.41 25.03 50.92
C PHE A 14 17.67 25.04 49.57
N CYS A 15 16.45 24.49 49.61
CA CYS A 15 15.41 24.40 48.58
C CYS A 15 15.56 23.25 47.54
N ILE A 16 15.05 22.11 47.97
CA ILE A 16 14.69 20.94 47.16
C ILE A 16 13.68 21.33 46.05
N LEU A 17 14.06 20.94 44.83
CA LEU A 17 13.25 20.55 43.66
C LEU A 17 12.49 21.63 42.87
N VAL A 18 13.19 22.20 41.88
CA VAL A 18 12.66 22.17 40.50
C VAL A 18 13.82 21.79 39.56
N MET A 19 14.03 20.49 39.37
CA MET A 19 14.98 20.01 38.36
C MET A 19 14.38 20.16 36.96
N ASN A 20 14.85 21.22 36.31
CA ASN A 20 15.24 21.32 34.91
C ASN A 20 14.95 20.05 34.07
N GLN A 21 13.83 20.06 33.35
CA GLN A 21 13.55 19.09 32.30
C GLN A 21 14.21 19.60 31.01
N ILE A 22 15.48 19.27 30.79
CA ILE A 22 16.02 19.27 29.41
C ILE A 22 15.54 17.95 28.79
N ALA A 23 14.30 17.95 28.34
CA ALA A 23 13.81 16.91 27.46
C ALA A 23 14.42 17.20 26.08
N CYS A 24 15.49 16.49 25.71
CA CYS A 24 15.72 16.19 24.30
C CYS A 24 14.69 15.13 23.90
N ALA A 25 13.41 15.52 23.86
CA ALA A 25 12.42 14.78 23.11
C ALA A 25 12.76 15.03 21.64
N ALA A 26 13.59 14.17 21.06
CA ALA A 26 13.61 13.99 19.63
C ALA A 26 12.27 13.37 19.27
N ASP A 27 11.25 14.21 19.09
CA ASP A 27 9.98 13.82 18.51
C ASP A 27 10.27 13.41 17.06
N ALA A 28 10.59 12.13 16.87
CA ALA A 28 10.56 11.49 15.57
C ALA A 28 9.09 11.34 15.15
N GLN A 29 8.45 12.46 14.81
CA GLN A 29 7.20 12.43 14.08
C GLN A 29 7.51 11.96 12.66
N ALA A 30 7.50 10.64 12.47
CA ALA A 30 7.37 10.04 11.16
C ALA A 30 5.99 10.41 10.62
N GLN A 31 5.89 11.58 9.99
CA GLN A 31 4.80 11.90 9.09
C GLN A 31 4.91 10.95 7.90
N GLN A 32 4.28 9.77 8.00
CA GLN A 32 3.99 8.97 6.82
C GLN A 32 3.03 9.80 5.97
N SER A 33 3.54 10.42 4.91
CA SER A 33 2.70 10.66 3.75
C SER A 33 2.06 9.31 3.44
N GLN A 34 0.73 9.24 3.43
CA GLN A 34 0.03 7.99 3.18
C GLN A 34 0.29 7.59 1.71
N GLN A 35 1.43 6.95 1.48
CA GLN A 35 1.83 6.47 0.18
C GLN A 35 0.95 5.28 -0.13
N CYS A 36 0.13 5.45 -1.16
CA CYS A 36 -0.73 4.39 -1.64
C CYS A 36 -0.09 3.63 -2.78
N GLY A 37 -0.49 2.38 -2.89
CA GLY A 37 -0.14 1.59 -4.04
C GLY A 37 1.33 1.13 -4.03
N GLY A 38 1.89 0.98 -5.22
CA GLY A 38 3.32 0.74 -5.40
C GLY A 38 3.77 -0.70 -5.18
N PHE A 39 2.85 -1.68 -5.07
CA PHE A 39 3.23 -3.08 -4.85
C PHE A 39 4.21 -3.61 -5.91
N ILE A 40 4.18 -3.11 -7.14
CA ILE A 40 5.09 -3.57 -8.21
C ILE A 40 6.58 -3.38 -7.90
N THR A 41 6.92 -2.53 -6.93
CA THR A 41 8.31 -2.29 -6.50
C THR A 41 8.83 -3.37 -5.56
N SER A 42 7.93 -4.11 -4.92
CA SER A 42 8.25 -5.12 -3.90
C SER A 42 7.57 -6.47 -4.15
N CYS A 43 6.90 -6.62 -5.29
CA CYS A 43 6.37 -7.86 -5.81
C CYS A 43 6.98 -8.17 -7.18
N LYS A 44 7.15 -9.45 -7.50
CA LYS A 44 7.80 -9.92 -8.73
C LYS A 44 6.90 -10.86 -9.51
N GLU A 45 7.24 -10.96 -10.79
CA GLU A 45 6.64 -11.89 -11.73
C GLU A 45 6.90 -13.37 -11.35
N PRO A 46 6.03 -14.29 -11.81
CA PRO A 46 4.83 -14.04 -12.61
C PRO A 46 3.68 -13.44 -11.78
N PHE A 47 2.86 -12.63 -12.45
CA PHE A 47 1.56 -12.21 -11.93
C PHE A 47 0.46 -13.01 -12.63
N ASP A 48 -0.65 -13.24 -11.95
CA ASP A 48 -1.86 -13.77 -12.55
C ASP A 48 -3.05 -12.87 -12.18
N HIS A 49 -3.94 -12.64 -13.14
CA HIS A 49 -5.21 -11.97 -12.88
C HIS A 49 -6.32 -12.81 -13.51
N SER A 50 -6.93 -13.66 -12.67
CA SER A 50 -7.94 -14.62 -13.08
C SER A 50 -9.12 -14.58 -12.12
N GLN A 51 -10.35 -14.67 -12.66
CA GLN A 51 -11.58 -14.66 -11.85
C GLN A 51 -11.69 -13.46 -10.88
N GLY A 52 -11.09 -12.33 -11.26
CA GLY A 52 -11.00 -11.10 -10.46
C GLY A 52 -10.06 -11.14 -9.25
N PHE A 53 -9.26 -12.20 -9.10
CA PHE A 53 -8.16 -12.25 -8.14
C PHE A 53 -6.85 -11.87 -8.82
N LEU A 54 -6.11 -10.94 -8.22
CA LEU A 54 -4.73 -10.66 -8.59
C LEU A 54 -3.81 -11.46 -7.67
N GLN A 55 -2.98 -12.33 -8.25
CA GLN A 55 -1.96 -13.10 -7.55
C GLN A 55 -0.56 -12.63 -7.96
N GLY A 56 0.38 -12.67 -7.02
CA GLY A 56 1.79 -12.42 -7.26
C GLY A 56 2.68 -12.91 -6.12
N THR A 57 4.00 -12.73 -6.28
CA THR A 57 4.98 -13.05 -5.23
C THR A 57 5.55 -11.78 -4.64
N CYS A 58 5.33 -11.53 -3.36
CA CYS A 58 5.67 -10.27 -2.69
C CYS A 58 6.72 -10.47 -1.58
N LYS A 59 7.55 -9.44 -1.38
CA LYS A 59 8.61 -9.44 -0.37
C LYS A 59 8.05 -9.08 1.00
N THR A 60 8.40 -9.87 2.00
CA THR A 60 8.14 -9.61 3.43
C THR A 60 9.16 -8.63 4.00
N ASP A 61 8.88 -8.06 5.18
CA ASP A 61 9.80 -7.13 5.85
C ASP A 61 11.11 -7.81 6.25
N LYS A 62 11.07 -9.14 6.43
CA LYS A 62 12.24 -10.00 6.67
C LYS A 62 12.96 -10.41 5.38
N GLY A 63 12.57 -9.87 4.23
CA GLY A 63 13.19 -10.13 2.93
C GLY A 63 12.80 -11.45 2.26
N ARG A 64 11.97 -12.29 2.88
CA ARG A 64 11.43 -13.52 2.25
C ARG A 64 10.40 -13.20 1.19
N TRP A 65 10.32 -14.02 0.16
CA TRP A 65 9.29 -13.91 -0.89
C TRP A 65 8.15 -14.89 -0.60
N VAL A 66 6.91 -14.42 -0.67
CA VAL A 66 5.71 -15.23 -0.42
C VAL A 66 4.69 -15.02 -1.52
N VAL A 67 3.97 -16.09 -1.88
CA VAL A 67 2.82 -16.00 -2.79
C VAL A 67 1.66 -15.37 -2.04
N THR A 68 0.99 -14.41 -2.69
CA THR A 68 -0.13 -13.66 -2.13
C THR A 68 -1.14 -13.34 -3.21
N SER A 69 -2.38 -13.10 -2.81
CA SER A 69 -3.50 -12.80 -3.71
C SER A 69 -4.48 -11.84 -3.06
N ILE A 70 -5.15 -11.04 -3.88
CA ILE A 70 -6.19 -10.10 -3.46
C ILE A 70 -7.39 -10.18 -4.43
N ASP A 71 -8.61 -10.16 -3.88
CA ASP A 71 -9.84 -10.02 -4.68
C ASP A 71 -10.03 -8.55 -5.06
N LEU A 72 -10.14 -8.27 -6.36
CA LEU A 72 -10.37 -6.92 -6.87
C LEU A 72 -11.86 -6.57 -6.96
N ASP A 73 -12.75 -7.56 -6.86
CA ASP A 73 -14.19 -7.34 -6.99
C ASP A 73 -14.77 -6.33 -5.99
N PRO A 74 -14.35 -6.32 -4.71
CA PRO A 74 -14.79 -5.32 -3.74
C PRO A 74 -14.33 -3.89 -4.02
N HIS A 75 -13.47 -3.69 -5.03
CA HIS A 75 -12.70 -2.47 -5.24
C HIS A 75 -12.85 -1.87 -6.64
N ILE A 76 -13.30 -2.68 -7.60
CA ILE A 76 -13.48 -2.27 -8.99
C ILE A 76 -14.94 -2.53 -9.39
N SER A 77 -15.53 -1.54 -10.08
CA SER A 77 -16.84 -1.63 -10.72
C SER A 77 -16.71 -1.48 -12.24
N ASN A 78 -17.78 -1.83 -12.94
CA ASN A 78 -17.98 -1.55 -14.35
C ASN A 78 -19.06 -0.48 -14.52
N VAL A 79 -18.73 0.67 -15.11
CA VAL A 79 -19.68 1.72 -15.49
C VAL A 79 -19.63 1.93 -17.00
N ASN A 80 -20.68 1.46 -17.69
CA ASN A 80 -20.81 1.51 -19.15
C ASN A 80 -19.58 0.96 -19.89
N GLY A 81 -19.03 -0.18 -19.45
CA GLY A 81 -17.83 -0.79 -20.02
C GLY A 81 -16.50 -0.12 -19.63
N ASN A 82 -16.48 0.76 -18.63
CA ASN A 82 -15.25 1.30 -18.03
C ASN A 82 -15.02 0.68 -16.66
N MET A 83 -13.80 0.21 -16.39
CA MET A 83 -13.39 -0.16 -15.03
C MET A 83 -13.11 1.11 -14.21
N VAL A 84 -13.78 1.25 -13.08
CA VAL A 84 -13.66 2.39 -12.16
C VAL A 84 -13.62 1.91 -10.72
N LEU A 85 -13.27 2.79 -9.77
CA LEU A 85 -13.42 2.49 -8.35
C LEU A 85 -14.88 2.17 -8.02
N GLY A 86 -15.09 1.08 -7.27
CA GLY A 86 -16.42 0.65 -6.87
C GLY A 86 -16.43 -0.81 -6.44
N ASN A 87 -17.49 -1.55 -6.76
CA ASN A 87 -17.60 -2.96 -6.43
C ASN A 87 -18.37 -3.71 -7.52
N GLY A 88 -18.02 -4.98 -7.73
CA GLY A 88 -18.83 -5.95 -8.47
C GLY A 88 -18.54 -6.04 -9.96
N TYR A 89 -17.37 -5.60 -10.44
CA TYR A 89 -17.04 -5.70 -11.87
C TYR A 89 -17.04 -7.15 -12.39
N LYS A 90 -16.79 -8.17 -11.55
CA LYS A 90 -16.81 -9.59 -11.97
C LYS A 90 -18.16 -10.01 -12.56
N LYS A 91 -19.25 -9.35 -12.17
CA LYS A 91 -20.60 -9.67 -12.64
C LYS A 91 -20.84 -9.33 -14.12
N THR A 92 -20.06 -8.39 -14.66
CA THR A 92 -20.28 -7.81 -15.99
C THR A 92 -19.00 -7.64 -16.80
N CYS A 93 -17.89 -8.25 -16.34
CA CYS A 93 -16.62 -8.27 -17.03
C CYS A 93 -16.11 -9.70 -17.16
N GLN A 94 -15.40 -9.97 -18.24
CA GLN A 94 -14.84 -11.28 -18.60
C GLN A 94 -13.43 -11.12 -19.19
N ASP A 95 -12.78 -12.24 -19.51
CA ASP A 95 -11.44 -12.28 -20.13
C ASP A 95 -10.40 -11.47 -19.33
N PHE A 96 -10.34 -11.73 -18.03
CA PHE A 96 -9.42 -11.05 -17.12
C PHE A 96 -7.96 -11.26 -17.54
N GLY A 97 -7.16 -10.21 -17.38
CA GLY A 97 -5.72 -10.24 -17.59
C GLY A 97 -5.08 -8.95 -17.10
N TYR A 98 -3.83 -8.71 -17.46
CA TYR A 98 -3.14 -7.50 -17.03
C TYR A 98 -2.19 -6.96 -18.11
N ALA A 99 -1.85 -5.69 -17.98
CA ALA A 99 -0.73 -5.07 -18.67
C ALA A 99 0.16 -4.38 -17.64
N ARG A 100 1.48 -4.53 -17.77
CA ARG A 100 2.45 -4.02 -16.79
C ARG A 100 3.48 -3.13 -17.47
N SER A 101 3.89 -2.08 -16.76
CA SER A 101 5.09 -1.29 -17.04
C SER A 101 5.99 -1.23 -15.81
N SER A 102 7.05 -0.43 -15.84
CA SER A 102 7.89 -0.17 -14.66
C SER A 102 7.18 0.62 -13.55
N THR A 103 6.10 1.33 -13.88
CA THR A 103 5.41 2.26 -12.96
C THR A 103 3.92 1.97 -12.77
N SER A 104 3.31 1.16 -13.64
CA SER A 104 1.87 0.88 -13.63
C SER A 104 1.58 -0.61 -13.73
N PHE A 105 0.45 -1.00 -13.15
CA PHE A 105 -0.11 -2.35 -13.30
C PHE A 105 -1.60 -2.23 -13.60
N ILE A 106 -1.96 -2.42 -14.86
CA ILE A 106 -3.33 -2.29 -15.35
C ILE A 106 -4.01 -3.64 -15.25
N ALA A 107 -4.91 -3.81 -14.28
CA ALA A 107 -5.85 -4.93 -14.29
C ALA A 107 -6.85 -4.68 -15.42
N ALA A 108 -6.95 -5.61 -16.36
CA ALA A 108 -7.71 -5.44 -17.59
C ALA A 108 -8.77 -6.53 -17.76
N ALA A 109 -9.91 -6.16 -18.35
CA ALA A 109 -11.03 -7.06 -18.64
C ALA A 109 -11.86 -6.53 -19.82
N ASN A 110 -12.66 -7.41 -20.43
CA ASN A 110 -13.73 -7.05 -21.35
C ASN A 110 -15.02 -6.82 -20.56
N CYS A 111 -15.50 -5.58 -20.51
CA CYS A 111 -16.65 -5.21 -19.68
C CYS A 111 -17.85 -4.81 -20.53
N THR A 112 -19.04 -5.23 -20.12
CA THR A 112 -20.31 -4.97 -20.83
C THR A 112 -20.72 -3.50 -20.68
N LYS A 113 -21.04 -2.86 -21.80
CA LYS A 113 -21.63 -1.52 -21.90
C LYS A 113 -23.15 -1.56 -21.70
N PHE A 114 -23.79 -0.41 -21.57
CA PHE A 114 -25.26 -0.34 -21.48
C PHE A 114 -25.97 -0.85 -22.75
N ASP A 115 -25.31 -0.79 -23.91
CA ASP A 115 -25.80 -1.35 -25.17
C ASP A 115 -25.56 -2.86 -25.32
N GLY A 116 -25.07 -3.53 -24.27
CA GLY A 116 -24.78 -4.97 -24.25
C GLY A 116 -23.47 -5.38 -24.94
N LYS A 117 -22.79 -4.47 -25.64
CA LYS A 117 -21.51 -4.78 -26.29
C LYS A 117 -20.37 -4.76 -25.28
N LEU A 118 -19.33 -5.55 -25.54
CA LEU A 118 -18.11 -5.56 -24.73
C LEU A 118 -17.17 -4.41 -25.13
N ARG A 119 -16.41 -3.91 -24.15
CA ARG A 119 -15.26 -3.04 -24.35
C ARG A 119 -14.09 -3.53 -23.51
N ARG A 120 -12.91 -3.63 -24.12
CA ARG A 120 -11.65 -3.83 -23.38
C ARG A 120 -11.33 -2.56 -22.60
N THR A 121 -11.15 -2.70 -21.29
CA THR A 121 -10.85 -1.59 -20.38
C THR A 121 -9.90 -2.09 -19.28
N GLY A 122 -9.40 -1.18 -18.46
CA GLY A 122 -8.55 -1.52 -17.34
C GLY A 122 -8.45 -0.42 -16.31
N PHE A 123 -7.96 -0.78 -15.14
CA PHE A 123 -7.74 0.09 -14.00
C PHE A 123 -6.32 -0.09 -13.47
N ASP A 124 -5.59 1.00 -13.25
CA ASP A 124 -4.24 0.93 -12.68
C ASP A 124 -4.31 0.62 -11.18
N VAL A 125 -4.23 -0.66 -10.84
CA VAL A 125 -4.26 -1.12 -9.45
C VAL A 125 -2.97 -0.83 -8.71
N ASN A 126 -1.87 -0.50 -9.40
CA ASN A 126 -0.65 -0.05 -8.73
C ASN A 126 -0.84 1.30 -8.01
N THR A 127 -1.91 2.04 -8.29
CA THR A 127 -2.25 3.28 -7.57
C THR A 127 -2.97 3.06 -6.23
N ARG A 128 -3.35 1.81 -5.93
CA ARG A 128 -4.19 1.44 -4.78
C ARG A 128 -3.73 0.19 -4.04
N ILE A 129 -2.94 -0.68 -4.65
CA ILE A 129 -2.46 -1.90 -4.02
C ILE A 129 -1.04 -1.73 -3.51
N SER A 130 -0.86 -1.85 -2.20
CA SER A 130 0.45 -1.92 -1.55
C SER A 130 0.81 -3.35 -1.19
N ASN A 131 2.09 -3.58 -0.89
CA ASN A 131 2.57 -4.81 -0.28
C ASN A 131 2.89 -4.53 1.20
N GLN A 132 2.17 -5.20 2.10
CA GLN A 132 2.33 -5.09 3.54
C GLN A 132 2.86 -6.42 4.10
N ASN A 133 4.18 -6.49 4.33
CA ASN A 133 4.85 -7.69 4.84
C ASN A 133 4.50 -8.98 4.05
N GLY A 134 4.53 -8.90 2.72
CA GLY A 134 4.22 -10.02 1.83
C GLY A 134 2.72 -10.24 1.57
N ARG A 135 1.86 -9.30 1.94
CA ARG A 135 0.41 -9.34 1.66
C ARG A 135 0.01 -8.18 0.76
N LEU A 136 -0.67 -8.48 -0.34
CA LEU A 136 -1.31 -7.43 -1.14
C LEU A 136 -2.47 -6.83 -0.34
N ASN A 137 -2.48 -5.50 -0.20
CA ASN A 137 -3.50 -4.77 0.52
C ASN A 137 -4.09 -3.67 -0.37
N TRP A 138 -5.41 -3.50 -0.31
CA TRP A 138 -6.07 -2.35 -0.93
C TRP A 138 -6.04 -1.14 0.01
N ASP A 139 -5.41 -0.07 -0.43
CA ASP A 139 -5.27 1.17 0.31
C ASP A 139 -6.50 2.06 0.07
N LYS A 140 -7.20 2.44 1.15
CA LYS A 140 -8.50 3.14 1.07
C LYS A 140 -8.39 4.68 1.02
N ASN A 141 -7.35 5.27 1.58
CA ASN A 141 -7.25 6.74 1.72
C ASN A 141 -6.18 7.31 0.79
N CYS A 142 -6.39 7.12 -0.51
CA CYS A 142 -5.39 7.40 -1.54
C CYS A 142 -5.80 8.59 -2.40
N GLY A 143 -5.27 9.76 -2.09
CA GLY A 143 -5.68 11.02 -2.71
C GLY A 143 -7.03 11.49 -2.17
N SER A 144 -6.96 12.50 -1.30
CA SER A 144 -8.07 13.41 -0.98
C SER A 144 -8.40 14.28 -2.19
#